data_AF-A0A4Q4Y8X8-F1
#
_entry.id   AF-A0A4Q4Y8X8-F1
#
_cell.length_a   1.000
_cell.length_b   1.000
_cell.length_c   1.000
_cell.angle_alpha   90.00
_cell.angle_beta   90.00
_cell.angle_gamma   90.00
#
_symmetry.space_group_name_H-M   'P 1'
#
loop_
_entity.id
_entity.type
_entity.pdbx_description
1 polymer ?
#
loop_
_entity_poly.entity_id
_entity_poly.type
_entity_poly.pdbx_seq_one_letter_code
_entity_poly.pdbx_strand_id
1 'polypeptide(L)'
;MDNPYLDPSYNPYPPSVLIGTAIFFLILPIISVGLRFYSRSKTRYTYQVVGTAGLCIIKLSVLLFYRRIFTIGTFRLVNNALIGVTIAWGIAFTVTTAFQCAPVSSIWDEIEVGFSTACVQVRPYYFSFAISDIILDVLIYVLPIPHLWQLHMPMREKLAVVGIFLLGSIVIAISITRAIVFKWVISFVTDQPLVYFPSITCLLSTFLCFPGQSPPEHGEEDEHLPKLHKS
;
A
#
# COMPACT_ATOMS: atom_id res chain seq x y z
N MET A 1 -50.72 29.14 28.44
CA MET A 1 -49.92 27.92 28.19
C MET A 1 -48.49 28.37 28.21
N ASP A 2 -47.87 28.34 29.39
CA ASP A 2 -46.51 28.85 29.55
C ASP A 2 -45.55 27.88 28.89
N ASN A 3 -44.63 28.43 28.08
CA ASN A 3 -43.70 27.63 27.32
C ASN A 3 -42.65 27.02 28.28
N PRO A 4 -42.59 25.70 28.46
CA PRO A 4 -41.68 25.05 29.42
C PRO A 4 -40.20 25.34 29.14
N TYR A 5 -39.84 25.84 27.95
CA TYR A 5 -38.48 26.26 27.63
C TYR A 5 -38.01 27.56 28.33
N LEU A 6 -38.92 28.33 28.95
CA LEU A 6 -38.57 29.58 29.65
C LEU A 6 -38.24 29.39 31.15
N ASP A 7 -38.43 28.17 31.69
CA ASP A 7 -38.06 27.87 33.08
C ASP A 7 -36.55 27.52 33.15
N PRO A 8 -35.72 28.27 33.90
CA PRO A 8 -34.31 27.98 34.05
C PRO A 8 -34.01 26.64 34.75
N SER A 9 -35.01 26.00 35.37
CA SER A 9 -34.86 24.67 36.01
C SER A 9 -35.25 23.52 35.08
N TYR A 10 -35.74 23.80 33.87
CA TYR A 10 -36.19 22.78 32.92
C TYR A 10 -35.01 22.17 32.15
N ASN A 11 -34.66 20.91 32.47
CA ASN A 11 -33.75 20.11 31.67
C ASN A 11 -34.57 19.19 30.74
N PRO A 12 -34.62 19.44 29.43
CA PRO A 12 -35.41 18.64 28.48
C PRO A 12 -34.88 17.22 28.28
N TYR A 13 -33.67 16.90 28.77
CA TYR A 13 -33.03 15.61 28.56
C TYR A 13 -32.89 14.84 29.88
N PRO A 14 -33.45 13.62 29.98
CA PRO A 14 -33.18 12.76 31.12
C PRO A 14 -31.70 12.34 31.12
N PRO A 15 -31.07 12.19 32.29
CA PRO A 15 -29.62 11.90 32.40
C PRO A 15 -29.21 10.61 31.67
N SER A 16 -30.11 9.63 31.55
CA SER A 16 -29.89 8.39 30.79
C SER A 16 -29.68 8.62 29.29
N VAL A 17 -30.35 9.61 28.69
CA VAL A 17 -30.23 9.95 27.26
C VAL A 17 -28.92 10.70 26.99
N LEU A 18 -28.50 11.56 27.92
CA LEU A 18 -27.22 12.27 27.83
C LEU A 18 -26.03 11.30 27.95
N ILE A 19 -26.11 10.35 28.88
CA ILE A 19 -25.09 9.30 29.06
C ILE A 19 -25.04 8.38 27.83
N GLY A 20 -26.20 7.96 27.31
CA GLY A 20 -26.29 7.08 26.14
C GLY A 20 -25.70 7.71 24.88
N THR A 21 -25.99 8.99 24.63
CA THR A 21 -25.44 9.71 23.47
C THR A 21 -23.93 9.93 23.62
N ALA A 22 -23.43 10.32 24.80
CA ALA A 22 -21.98 10.46 25.05
C ALA A 22 -21.20 9.16 24.83
N ILE A 23 -21.73 8.02 25.31
CA ILE A 23 -21.14 6.70 25.11
C ILE A 23 -21.11 6.33 23.62
N PHE A 24 -22.20 6.58 22.89
CA PHE A 24 -22.27 6.31 21.45
C PHE A 24 -21.26 7.13 20.65
N PHE A 25 -21.12 8.42 20.96
CA PHE A 25 -20.12 9.30 20.35
C PHE A 25 -18.68 8.91 20.67
N LEU A 26 -18.41 8.27 21.80
CA LEU A 26 -17.05 7.80 22.15
C LEU A 26 -16.74 6.40 21.63
N ILE A 27 -17.71 5.48 21.64
CA ILE A 27 -17.49 4.07 21.28
C ILE A 27 -17.52 3.87 19.76
N LEU A 28 -18.44 4.51 19.03
CA LEU A 28 -18.51 4.40 17.57
C LEU A 28 -17.22 4.79 16.84
N PRO A 29 -16.55 5.92 17.13
CA PRO A 29 -15.31 6.28 16.44
C PRO A 29 -14.22 5.24 16.71
N ILE A 30 -14.09 4.72 17.93
CA ILE A 30 -13.10 3.70 18.31
C ILE A 30 -13.34 2.41 17.53
N ILE A 31 -14.60 1.95 17.47
CA ILE A 31 -14.98 0.75 16.69
C ILE A 31 -14.74 0.98 15.20
N SER A 32 -15.09 2.16 14.66
CA SER A 32 -14.91 2.49 13.25
C SER A 32 -13.43 2.56 12.84
N VAL A 33 -12.58 3.10 13.72
CA VAL A 33 -11.12 3.17 13.51
C VAL A 33 -10.52 1.77 13.61
N GLY A 34 -10.94 0.97 14.60
CA GLY A 34 -10.51 -0.44 14.74
C GLY A 34 -10.87 -1.28 13.53
N LEU A 35 -12.10 -1.18 13.03
CA LEU A 35 -12.56 -1.86 11.80
C LEU A 35 -11.78 -1.41 10.56
N ARG A 36 -11.48 -0.11 10.44
CA ARG A 36 -10.66 0.42 9.33
C ARG A 36 -9.23 -0.07 9.40
N PHE A 37 -8.63 -0.11 10.59
CA PHE A 37 -7.27 -0.60 10.79
C PHE A 37 -7.18 -2.10 10.46
N TYR A 38 -8.14 -2.88 10.95
CA TYR A 38 -8.28 -4.31 10.67
C TYR A 38 -8.53 -4.62 9.19
N SER A 39 -9.36 -3.83 8.51
CA SER A 39 -9.58 -3.99 7.08
C SER A 39 -8.34 -3.62 6.26
N ARG A 40 -7.63 -2.55 6.65
CA ARG A 40 -6.44 -2.05 5.95
C ARG A 40 -5.25 -3.00 6.09
N SER A 41 -5.05 -3.63 7.25
CA SER A 41 -3.98 -4.62 7.46
C SER A 41 -4.17 -5.85 6.56
N LYS A 42 -5.38 -6.43 6.55
CA LYS A 42 -5.72 -7.55 5.65
C LYS A 42 -5.59 -7.19 4.19
N THR A 43 -6.06 -6.00 3.82
CA THR A 43 -6.05 -5.51 2.45
C THR A 43 -4.62 -5.39 1.89
N ARG A 44 -3.68 -4.83 2.67
CA ARG A 44 -2.27 -4.74 2.27
C ARG A 44 -1.65 -6.10 1.99
N TYR A 45 -1.90 -7.08 2.87
CA TYR A 45 -1.38 -8.43 2.72
C TYR A 45 -1.93 -9.11 1.47
N THR A 46 -3.25 -9.04 1.24
CA THR A 46 -3.88 -9.58 0.04
C THR A 46 -3.31 -8.95 -1.23
N TYR A 47 -3.11 -7.62 -1.25
CA TYR A 47 -2.49 -6.95 -2.40
C TYR A 47 -1.07 -7.42 -2.69
N GLN A 48 -0.27 -7.71 -1.65
CA GLN A 48 1.10 -8.22 -1.84
C GLN A 48 1.09 -9.61 -2.49
N VAL A 49 0.29 -10.54 -1.96
CA VAL A 49 0.22 -11.92 -2.49
C VAL A 49 -0.34 -11.93 -3.92
N VAL A 50 -1.44 -11.22 -4.16
CA VAL A 50 -2.07 -11.12 -5.49
C VAL A 50 -1.15 -10.42 -6.47
N GLY A 51 -0.42 -9.39 -6.02
CA GLY A 51 0.54 -8.67 -6.85
C GLY A 51 1.68 -9.58 -7.34
N THR A 52 2.29 -10.36 -6.44
CA THR A 52 3.35 -11.31 -6.79
C THR A 52 2.85 -12.37 -7.78
N ALA A 53 1.68 -12.96 -7.52
CA ALA A 53 1.10 -13.95 -8.42
C ALA A 53 0.75 -13.34 -9.80
N GLY A 54 0.24 -12.12 -9.83
CA GLY A 54 -0.08 -11.40 -11.06
C GLY A 54 1.12 -11.16 -11.96
N LEU A 55 2.28 -10.80 -11.39
CA LEU A 55 3.53 -10.62 -12.16
C LEU A 55 3.93 -11.92 -12.88
N CYS A 56 3.77 -13.06 -12.22
CA CYS A 56 4.09 -14.37 -12.80
C CYS A 56 3.19 -14.68 -13.99
N ILE A 57 1.88 -14.45 -13.84
CA ILE A 57 0.88 -14.71 -14.89
C ILE A 57 1.15 -13.84 -16.12
N ILE A 58 1.51 -12.57 -15.93
CA ILE A 58 1.84 -11.66 -17.04
C ILE A 58 3.06 -12.19 -17.82
N LYS A 59 4.14 -12.56 -17.12
CA LYS A 59 5.35 -13.14 -17.76
C LYS A 59 5.05 -14.42 -18.53
N LEU A 60 4.22 -15.30 -17.95
CA LEU A 60 3.78 -16.53 -18.62
C LEU A 60 2.94 -16.26 -19.85
N SER A 61 2.04 -15.26 -19.82
CA SER A 61 1.25 -14.85 -20.98
C SER A 61 2.15 -14.44 -22.15
N VAL A 62 3.19 -13.65 -21.88
CA VAL A 62 4.17 -13.23 -22.89
C VAL A 62 4.95 -14.44 -23.45
N LEU A 63 5.42 -15.35 -22.59
CA LEU A 63 6.15 -16.54 -23.03
C LEU A 63 5.28 -17.53 -23.82
N LEU A 64 4.02 -17.70 -23.45
CA LEU A 64 3.06 -18.52 -24.21
C LEU A 64 2.75 -17.88 -25.56
N PHE A 65 2.65 -16.55 -25.61
CA PHE A 65 2.52 -15.81 -26.85
C PHE A 65 3.75 -16.01 -27.76
N TYR A 66 4.97 -15.92 -27.21
CA TYR A 66 6.21 -16.20 -27.95
C TYR A 66 6.26 -17.63 -28.51
N ARG A 67 5.78 -18.60 -27.74
CA ARG A 67 5.65 -19.99 -28.21
C ARG A 67 4.71 -20.14 -29.40
N ARG A 68 3.66 -19.32 -29.46
CA ARG A 68 2.64 -19.37 -30.53
C ARG A 68 3.16 -18.77 -31.84
N ILE A 69 3.97 -17.71 -31.76
CA ILE A 69 4.45 -16.98 -32.93
C ILE A 69 5.71 -17.60 -33.55
N PHE A 70 6.69 -18.03 -32.73
CA PHE A 70 7.93 -18.62 -33.22
C PHE A 70 7.86 -20.15 -33.13
N THR A 71 7.70 -20.81 -34.27
CA THR A 71 7.59 -22.28 -34.37
C THR A 71 8.95 -22.99 -34.55
N ILE A 72 10.07 -22.27 -34.42
CA ILE A 72 11.42 -22.82 -34.60
C ILE A 72 11.78 -23.76 -33.44
N GLY A 73 12.35 -24.93 -33.74
CA GLY A 73 12.64 -25.98 -32.75
C GLY A 73 13.54 -25.52 -31.60
N THR A 74 14.66 -24.88 -31.91
CA THR A 74 15.62 -24.36 -30.92
C THR A 74 14.99 -23.27 -30.05
N PHE A 75 14.21 -22.37 -30.65
CA PHE A 75 13.47 -21.34 -29.90
C PHE A 75 12.46 -21.95 -28.92
N ARG A 76 11.75 -22.99 -29.34
CA ARG A 76 10.79 -23.69 -28.47
C ARG A 76 11.45 -24.31 -27.24
N LEU A 77 12.66 -24.87 -27.37
CA LEU A 77 13.38 -25.44 -26.24
C LEU A 77 13.75 -24.35 -25.22
N VAL A 78 14.33 -23.24 -25.68
CA VAL A 78 14.73 -22.11 -24.81
C VAL A 78 13.50 -21.47 -24.16
N ASN A 79 12.44 -21.23 -24.93
CA ASN A 79 11.19 -20.67 -24.42
C ASN A 79 10.54 -21.58 -23.37
N ASN A 80 10.54 -22.90 -23.57
CA ASN A 80 9.97 -23.85 -22.62
C ASN A 80 10.80 -23.92 -21.32
N ALA A 81 12.13 -23.81 -21.41
CA ALA A 81 12.99 -23.67 -20.25
C ALA A 81 12.66 -22.38 -19.46
N LEU A 82 12.49 -21.24 -20.15
CA LEU A 82 12.16 -19.97 -19.51
C LEU A 82 10.77 -19.97 -18.85
N ILE A 83 9.79 -20.64 -19.45
CA ILE A 83 8.48 -20.89 -18.83
C ILE A 83 8.66 -21.64 -17.50
N GLY A 84 9.41 -22.74 -17.51
CA GLY A 84 9.67 -23.51 -16.30
C GLY A 84 10.32 -22.68 -15.19
N VAL A 85 11.35 -21.91 -15.53
CA VAL A 85 12.03 -21.02 -14.56
C VAL A 85 11.07 -19.95 -14.03
N THR A 86 10.23 -19.36 -14.88
CA THR A 86 9.25 -18.33 -14.48
C THR A 86 8.19 -18.90 -13.53
N ILE A 87 7.70 -20.11 -13.79
CA ILE A 87 6.74 -20.79 -12.90
C ILE A 87 7.40 -21.09 -11.55
N ALA A 88 8.60 -21.67 -11.56
CA ALA A 88 9.34 -22.00 -10.34
C ALA A 88 9.59 -20.75 -9.48
N TRP A 89 10.05 -19.67 -10.11
CA TRP A 89 10.23 -18.36 -9.47
C TRP A 89 8.91 -17.86 -8.86
N GLY A 90 7.83 -17.91 -9.63
CA GLY A 90 6.54 -17.41 -9.19
C GLY A 90 5.94 -18.16 -8.00
N ILE A 91 6.04 -19.48 -8.03
CA ILE A 91 5.60 -20.32 -6.91
C ILE A 91 6.45 -20.03 -5.67
N ALA A 92 7.79 -20.02 -5.81
CA ALA A 92 8.70 -19.80 -4.69
C ALA A 92 8.42 -18.47 -3.96
N PHE A 93 8.32 -17.36 -4.71
CA PHE A 93 8.08 -16.06 -4.12
C PHE A 93 6.65 -15.89 -3.60
N THR A 94 5.63 -16.40 -4.31
CA THR A 94 4.23 -16.33 -3.84
C THR A 94 4.03 -17.11 -2.54
N VAL A 95 4.59 -18.31 -2.44
CA VAL A 95 4.55 -19.13 -1.21
C VAL A 95 5.31 -18.42 -0.08
N THR A 96 6.48 -17.85 -0.36
CA THR A 96 7.24 -17.10 0.66
C THR A 96 6.48 -15.86 1.14
N THR A 97 5.81 -15.11 0.25
CA THR A 97 4.95 -13.99 0.65
C THR A 97 3.76 -14.46 1.50
N ALA A 98 3.15 -15.58 1.12
CA ALA A 98 2.00 -16.16 1.81
C ALA A 98 2.35 -16.73 3.20
N PHE A 99 3.60 -17.15 3.40
CA PHE A 99 4.10 -17.72 4.66
C PHE A 99 5.29 -16.93 5.20
N GLN A 100 5.26 -15.60 5.08
CA GLN A 100 6.36 -14.73 5.49
C GLN A 100 6.61 -14.70 7.01
N CYS A 101 5.63 -15.12 7.83
CA CYS A 101 5.74 -15.26 9.27
C CYS A 101 5.03 -16.52 9.76
N ALA A 102 5.56 -17.14 10.81
CA ALA A 102 4.92 -18.22 11.54
C ALA A 102 4.66 -17.79 13.01
N PRO A 103 3.40 -17.78 13.49
CA PRO A 103 2.15 -17.99 12.75
C PRO A 103 1.77 -16.80 11.85
N VAL A 104 1.02 -17.07 10.77
CA VAL A 104 0.57 -16.04 9.80
C VAL A 104 -0.29 -14.96 10.48
N SER A 105 -0.94 -15.29 11.61
CA SER A 105 -1.72 -14.35 12.42
C SER A 105 -0.95 -13.14 12.93
N SER A 106 0.36 -13.30 13.18
CA SER A 106 1.21 -12.22 13.64
C SER A 106 1.50 -11.16 12.56
N ILE A 107 1.10 -11.37 11.31
CA ILE A 107 1.25 -10.36 10.23
C ILE A 107 0.26 -9.20 10.40
N TRP A 108 -0.91 -9.44 11.01
CA TRP A 108 -1.96 -8.42 11.17
C TRP A 108 -2.22 -8.00 12.61
N ASP A 109 -1.76 -8.76 13.61
CA ASP A 109 -1.86 -8.43 15.03
C ASP A 109 -0.52 -7.91 15.57
N GLU A 110 -0.28 -6.59 15.44
CA GLU A 110 0.93 -5.91 15.93
C GLU A 110 1.06 -5.85 17.48
N ILE A 111 0.07 -6.37 18.23
CA ILE A 111 -0.04 -6.22 19.69
C ILE A 111 0.67 -7.37 20.45
N GLU A 112 0.88 -8.53 19.82
CA GLU A 112 1.52 -9.70 20.47
C GLU A 112 3.04 -9.74 20.23
N VAL A 113 3.73 -8.66 20.56
CA VAL A 113 5.20 -8.61 20.57
C VAL A 113 5.76 -9.34 21.80
N GLY A 114 5.62 -10.67 21.87
CA GLY A 114 6.06 -11.44 23.05
C GLY A 114 6.48 -12.89 22.81
N PHE A 115 5.94 -13.59 21.80
CA PHE A 115 6.21 -15.01 21.62
C PHE A 115 6.78 -15.32 20.25
N SER A 116 8.10 -15.52 20.20
CA SER A 116 8.85 -16.31 19.20
C SER A 116 8.33 -16.28 17.75
N THR A 117 8.09 -15.09 17.19
CA THR A 117 7.66 -14.94 15.81
C THR A 117 8.86 -15.11 14.87
N ALA A 118 8.95 -16.26 14.20
CA ALA A 118 9.93 -16.46 13.15
C ALA A 118 9.39 -15.83 11.86
N CYS A 119 9.79 -14.59 11.59
CA CYS A 119 9.46 -13.87 10.35
C CYS A 119 10.66 -13.77 9.41
N VAL A 120 10.40 -13.81 8.11
CA VAL A 120 11.39 -13.54 7.07
C VAL A 120 11.85 -12.09 7.17
N GLN A 121 13.16 -11.88 7.06
CA GLN A 121 13.72 -10.53 7.06
C GLN A 121 13.27 -9.74 5.83
N VAL A 122 12.52 -8.66 6.06
CA VAL A 122 11.90 -7.82 5.03
C VAL A 122 12.91 -7.30 4.00
N ARG A 123 14.00 -6.68 4.45
CA ARG A 123 15.02 -6.06 3.58
C ARG A 123 15.65 -7.04 2.57
N PRO A 124 16.27 -8.16 2.99
CA PRO A 124 16.92 -9.07 2.05
C PRO A 124 15.91 -9.80 1.15
N TYR A 125 14.70 -10.07 1.64
CA TYR A 125 13.64 -10.67 0.83
C TYR A 125 13.26 -9.79 -0.36
N TYR A 126 12.92 -8.52 -0.12
CA TYR A 126 12.53 -7.59 -1.19
C TYR A 126 13.66 -7.31 -2.18
N PHE A 127 14.91 -7.24 -1.70
CA PHE A 127 16.08 -7.11 -2.58
C PHE A 127 16.24 -8.33 -3.50
N SER A 128 16.14 -9.53 -2.93
CA SER A 128 16.27 -10.78 -3.70
C SER A 128 15.14 -10.91 -4.72
N PHE A 129 13.91 -10.59 -4.32
CA PHE A 129 12.76 -10.55 -5.21
C PHE A 129 12.98 -9.59 -6.38
N ALA A 130 13.34 -8.34 -6.10
CA ALA A 130 13.53 -7.30 -7.12
C ALA A 130 14.65 -7.65 -8.12
N ILE A 131 15.80 -8.11 -7.64
CA ILE A 131 16.93 -8.48 -8.52
C ILE A 131 16.53 -9.65 -9.43
N SER A 132 15.92 -10.69 -8.86
CA SER A 132 15.51 -11.87 -9.62
C SER A 132 14.43 -11.55 -10.65
N ASP A 133 13.48 -10.68 -10.30
CA ASP A 133 12.41 -10.20 -11.17
C ASP A 133 12.97 -9.50 -12.41
N ILE A 134 13.93 -8.58 -12.21
CA ILE A 134 14.61 -7.85 -13.30
C ILE A 134 15.36 -8.81 -14.21
N ILE A 135 16.09 -9.78 -13.65
CA ILE A 135 16.83 -10.76 -14.44
C ILE A 135 15.88 -11.53 -15.36
N LEU A 136 14.73 -11.99 -14.84
CA LEU A 136 13.72 -12.69 -15.64
C LEU A 136 13.13 -11.80 -16.73
N ASP A 137 12.85 -10.54 -16.43
CA ASP A 137 12.32 -9.59 -17.41
C ASP A 137 13.31 -9.36 -18.57
N VAL A 138 14.59 -9.18 -18.25
CA VAL A 138 15.64 -9.04 -19.26
C VAL A 138 15.76 -10.30 -20.11
N LEU A 139 15.73 -11.48 -19.50
CA LEU A 139 15.79 -12.75 -20.24
C LEU A 139 14.60 -12.93 -21.18
N ILE A 140 13.38 -12.64 -20.72
CA ILE A 140 12.17 -12.71 -21.54
C ILE A 140 12.25 -11.68 -22.68
N TYR A 141 12.73 -10.47 -22.41
CA TYR A 141 12.83 -9.39 -23.39
C TYR A 141 13.89 -9.65 -24.47
N VAL A 142 15.03 -10.22 -24.09
CA VAL A 142 16.11 -10.55 -25.04
C VAL A 142 15.77 -11.76 -25.89
N LEU A 143 14.93 -12.69 -25.41
CA LEU A 143 14.56 -13.92 -26.12
C LEU A 143 14.18 -13.72 -27.62
N PRO A 144 13.29 -12.79 -28.01
CA PRO A 144 12.93 -12.59 -29.41
C PRO A 144 13.99 -11.83 -30.24
N ILE A 145 14.90 -11.06 -29.64
CA ILE A 145 15.80 -10.14 -30.38
C ILE A 145 16.75 -10.88 -31.34
N PRO A 146 17.50 -11.92 -30.93
CA PRO A 146 18.38 -12.65 -31.83
C PRO A 146 17.61 -13.36 -32.95
N HIS A 147 16.44 -13.89 -32.64
CA HIS A 147 15.60 -14.61 -33.61
C HIS A 147 14.98 -13.67 -34.65
N LEU A 148 14.62 -12.44 -34.25
CA LEU A 148 14.10 -11.43 -35.17
C LEU A 148 15.14 -11.00 -36.21
N TRP A 149 16.42 -11.05 -35.88
CA TRP A 149 17.47 -10.65 -36.81
C TRP A 149 17.77 -11.70 -37.88
N GLN A 150 17.48 -12.98 -37.60
CA GLN A 150 17.82 -14.10 -38.47
C GLN A 150 16.68 -14.50 -39.42
N LEU A 151 15.48 -13.91 -39.28
CA LEU A 151 14.28 -14.40 -39.94
C LEU A 151 13.65 -13.35 -40.86
N HIS A 152 13.68 -13.60 -42.18
CA HIS A 152 13.03 -12.80 -43.23
C HIS A 152 11.49 -13.00 -43.19
N MET A 153 10.84 -12.50 -42.13
CA MET A 153 9.40 -12.65 -41.94
C MET A 153 8.58 -11.67 -42.81
N PRO A 154 7.41 -12.08 -43.32
CA PRO A 154 6.50 -11.20 -44.03
C PRO A 154 5.98 -10.06 -43.13
N MET A 155 5.75 -8.88 -43.71
CA MET A 155 5.48 -7.62 -42.98
C MET A 155 4.35 -7.68 -41.94
N ARG A 156 3.35 -8.55 -42.14
CA ARG A 156 2.23 -8.71 -41.19
C ARG A 156 2.65 -9.33 -39.85
N GLU A 157 3.54 -10.32 -39.87
CA GLU A 157 4.04 -10.95 -38.65
C GLU A 157 5.06 -10.04 -37.94
N LYS A 158 5.87 -9.33 -38.73
CA LYS A 158 6.79 -8.31 -38.23
C LYS A 158 6.05 -7.21 -37.45
N LEU A 159 4.90 -6.75 -37.95
CA LEU A 159 4.12 -5.70 -37.30
C LEU A 159 3.53 -6.16 -35.95
N ALA A 160 3.07 -7.42 -35.85
CA ALA A 160 2.57 -7.98 -34.60
C ALA A 160 3.67 -8.09 -33.52
N VAL A 161 4.88 -8.52 -33.92
CA VAL A 161 6.01 -8.59 -32.97
C VAL A 161 6.45 -7.21 -32.51
N VAL A 162 6.56 -6.25 -33.43
CA VAL A 162 6.92 -4.86 -33.11
C VAL A 162 5.88 -4.23 -32.18
N GLY A 163 4.58 -4.48 -32.41
CA GLY A 163 3.52 -4.01 -31.52
C GLY A 163 3.65 -4.53 -30.09
N ILE A 164 4.02 -5.79 -29.91
CA ILE A 164 4.18 -6.40 -28.58
C ILE A 164 5.46 -5.90 -27.90
N PHE A 165 6.51 -5.68 -28.68
CA PHE A 165 7.74 -5.09 -28.16
C PHE A 165 7.54 -3.64 -27.67
N LEU A 166 6.72 -2.87 -28.39
CA LEU A 166 6.29 -1.52 -27.99
C LEU A 166 5.39 -1.54 -26.75
N LEU A 167 4.44 -2.49 -26.66
CA LEU A 167 3.62 -2.64 -25.47
C LEU A 167 4.47 -3.04 -24.25
N GLY A 168 5.45 -3.93 -24.44
CA GLY A 168 6.40 -4.33 -23.40
C GLY A 168 7.25 -3.16 -22.89
N SER A 169 7.76 -2.30 -23.78
CA SER A 169 8.57 -1.14 -23.36
C SER A 169 7.76 -0.11 -22.56
N ILE A 170 6.49 0.09 -22.89
CA ILE A 170 5.58 0.97 -22.13
C ILE A 170 5.37 0.41 -20.72
N VAL A 171 5.13 -0.89 -20.58
CA VAL A 171 4.94 -1.53 -19.26
C VAL A 171 6.20 -1.40 -18.40
N ILE A 172 7.39 -1.58 -18.99
CA ILE A 172 8.66 -1.39 -18.29
C ILE A 172 8.82 0.07 -17.83
N ALA A 173 8.52 1.04 -18.70
CA ALA A 173 8.59 2.46 -18.34
C ALA A 173 7.63 2.82 -17.19
N ILE A 174 6.41 2.28 -17.20
CA ILE A 174 5.44 2.45 -16.10
C ILE A 174 5.98 1.83 -14.80
N SER A 175 6.58 0.64 -14.86
CA SER A 175 7.14 -0.03 -13.69
C SER A 175 8.31 0.74 -13.08
N ILE A 176 9.22 1.28 -13.91
CA ILE A 176 10.33 2.15 -13.48
C ILE A 176 9.80 3.42 -12.83
N THR A 177 8.81 4.07 -13.47
CA THR A 177 8.20 5.29 -12.93
C THR A 177 7.58 5.02 -11.56
N ARG A 178 6.87 3.90 -11.41
CA ARG A 178 6.30 3.46 -10.13
C ARG A 178 7.39 3.22 -9.08
N ALA A 179 8.52 2.61 -9.45
CA ALA A 179 9.63 2.37 -8.52
C ALA A 179 10.32 3.68 -8.07
N ILE A 180 10.48 4.64 -8.97
CA ILE A 180 11.03 5.97 -8.65
C ILE A 180 10.09 6.72 -7.72
N VAL A 181 8.79 6.72 -8.01
CA VAL A 181 7.77 7.32 -7.14
C VAL A 181 7.78 6.65 -5.77
N PHE A 182 7.87 5.33 -5.70
CA PHE A 182 7.93 4.60 -4.43
C PHE A 182 9.19 4.94 -3.63
N LYS A 183 10.37 5.04 -4.28
CA LYS A 183 11.61 5.50 -3.66
C LYS A 183 11.50 6.93 -3.13
N TRP A 184 10.93 7.83 -3.92
CA TRP A 184 10.66 9.21 -3.53
C TRP A 184 9.73 9.30 -2.32
N VAL A 185 8.61 8.56 -2.36
CA VAL A 185 7.64 8.49 -1.26
C VAL A 185 8.29 7.94 0.00
N ILE A 186 9.09 6.87 -0.09
CA ILE A 186 9.79 6.34 1.08
C ILE A 186 10.79 7.35 1.63
N SER A 187 11.61 8.01 0.80
CA SER A 187 12.54 9.04 1.29
C SER A 187 11.78 10.14 2.04
N PHE A 188 10.71 10.64 1.44
CA PHE A 188 9.86 11.67 2.03
C PHE A 188 9.25 11.25 3.37
N VAL A 189 8.81 9.99 3.49
CA VAL A 189 8.27 9.44 4.76
C VAL A 189 9.37 9.22 5.80
N THR A 190 10.58 8.87 5.38
CA THR A 190 11.73 8.64 6.29
C THR A 190 12.27 9.96 6.85
N ASP A 191 12.20 11.04 6.07
CA ASP A 191 12.65 12.38 6.47
C ASP A 191 11.65 13.11 7.40
N GLN A 192 10.37 12.71 7.45
CA GLN A 192 9.31 13.34 8.26
C GLN A 192 8.33 12.31 8.87
N PRO A 193 8.76 11.41 9.78
CA PRO A 193 7.89 10.36 10.32
C PRO A 193 6.74 10.90 11.21
N LEU A 194 6.94 12.05 11.86
CA LEU A 194 6.01 12.59 12.86
C LEU A 194 4.86 13.45 12.30
N VAL A 195 4.87 13.82 11.01
CA VAL A 195 3.82 14.67 10.40
C VAL A 195 2.81 13.86 9.59
N TYR A 196 3.21 12.69 9.06
CA TYR A 196 2.36 11.87 8.19
C TYR A 196 1.37 10.97 8.96
N PHE A 197 1.78 10.43 10.10
CA PHE A 197 0.88 9.64 10.97
C PHE A 197 -0.26 10.46 11.59
N PRO A 198 -0.04 11.70 12.12
CA PRO A 198 -1.15 12.50 12.63
C PRO A 198 -2.01 13.10 11.52
N SER A 199 -1.50 13.41 10.34
CA SER A 199 -2.32 14.04 9.28
C SER A 199 -3.39 13.13 8.67
N ILE A 200 -3.11 11.84 8.42
CA ILE A 200 -4.14 10.89 7.95
C ILE A 200 -5.13 10.54 9.06
N THR A 201 -4.68 10.51 10.32
CA THR A 201 -5.54 10.24 11.49
C THR A 201 -6.43 11.45 11.79
N CYS A 202 -5.89 12.67 11.79
CA CYS A 202 -6.64 13.93 11.98
C CYS A 202 -7.67 14.19 10.87
N LEU A 203 -7.40 13.82 9.62
CA LEU A 203 -8.38 13.96 8.53
C LEU A 203 -9.58 13.01 8.69
N LEU A 204 -9.44 11.91 9.43
CA LEU A 204 -10.55 11.00 9.79
C LEU A 204 -11.23 11.38 11.12
N SER A 205 -10.54 12.13 11.99
CA SER A 205 -11.03 12.55 13.30
C SER A 205 -11.78 13.89 13.32
N THR A 206 -12.08 14.50 12.17
CA THR A 206 -12.77 15.81 12.07
C THR A 206 -14.17 15.85 12.68
N PHE A 207 -14.69 14.75 13.25
CA PHE A 207 -15.92 14.79 14.04
C PHE A 207 -15.71 14.81 15.56
N LEU A 208 -14.50 14.61 16.13
CA LEU A 208 -14.32 14.49 17.60
C LEU A 208 -12.98 15.02 18.17
N CYS A 209 -12.66 16.30 17.97
CA CYS A 209 -11.85 17.11 18.91
C CYS A 209 -11.98 18.59 18.50
N PHE A 210 -12.99 19.34 18.95
CA PHE A 210 -13.17 20.01 20.26
C PHE A 210 -12.04 21.01 20.63
N PRO A 211 -12.39 22.26 21.00
CA PRO A 211 -11.45 23.33 21.33
C PRO A 211 -10.74 23.09 22.66
N GLY A 212 -9.51 23.62 22.78
CA GLY A 212 -8.86 23.86 24.06
C GLY A 212 -7.59 23.06 24.30
N GLN A 213 -6.44 23.71 24.14
CA GLN A 213 -5.20 23.33 24.82
C GLN A 213 -4.38 24.61 25.09
N SER A 214 -4.46 25.13 26.31
CA SER A 214 -3.35 25.84 26.99
C SER A 214 -2.33 24.78 27.45
N PRO A 215 -0.98 25.04 27.53
CA PRO A 215 -0.28 25.91 28.53
C PRO A 215 1.05 26.54 27.95
N PRO A 216 2.07 27.11 28.68
CA PRO A 216 2.33 27.19 30.13
C PRO A 216 2.69 28.58 30.74
N GLU A 217 2.69 28.61 32.08
CA GLU A 217 3.10 29.69 32.99
C GLU A 217 4.62 29.95 33.03
N HIS A 218 4.99 31.23 33.06
CA HIS A 218 6.17 31.87 33.67
C HIS A 218 6.04 33.37 33.32
N GLY A 219 6.06 34.40 34.16
CA GLY A 219 6.27 34.66 35.59
C GLY A 219 6.48 36.19 35.70
N GLU A 220 6.15 36.79 36.86
CA GLU A 220 6.39 38.20 37.29
C GLU A 220 5.76 39.35 36.45
N GLU A 221 4.74 40.06 36.94
CA GLU A 221 4.71 41.19 37.92
C GLU A 221 4.73 42.57 37.24
N ASP A 222 4.16 43.55 37.96
CA ASP A 222 4.07 44.99 37.73
C ASP A 222 2.87 45.48 36.89
N GLU A 223 1.74 45.90 37.49
CA GLU A 223 1.49 47.06 38.36
C GLU A 223 0.80 48.21 37.58
N HIS A 224 -0.33 48.64 38.15
CA HIS A 224 -1.01 49.92 38.00
C HIS A 224 -1.62 50.39 36.65
N LEU A 225 -2.98 50.36 36.64
CA LEU A 225 -3.90 51.46 36.30
C LEU A 225 -3.25 52.78 35.83
N PRO A 226 -3.79 53.42 34.76
CA PRO A 226 -4.85 54.39 35.00
C PRO A 226 -5.96 54.49 33.93
N LYS A 227 -7.19 54.66 34.43
CA LYS A 227 -8.20 55.69 34.10
C LYS A 227 -8.33 56.25 32.66
N LEU A 228 -9.59 56.19 32.21
CA LEU A 228 -10.44 57.28 31.66
C LEU A 228 -10.16 57.92 30.27
N HIS A 229 -11.30 58.10 29.58
CA HIS A 229 -11.67 59.13 28.61
C HIS A 229 -11.38 58.90 27.11
N LYS A 230 -12.44 58.53 26.38
CA LYS A 230 -12.68 59.08 25.03
C LYS A 230 -14.18 59.04 24.66
N SER A 231 -14.93 60.01 25.15
CA SER A 231 -15.71 60.94 24.30
C SER A 231 -16.12 62.16 25.11
#